data_AF-A0A922VFE1-F1
#
_entry.id   AF-A0A922VFE1-F1
#
_cell.length_a   1.000
_cell.length_b   1.000
_cell.length_c   1.000
_cell.angle_alpha   90.00
_cell.angle_beta   90.00
_cell.angle_gamma   90.00
#
_symmetry.space_group_name_H-M   'P 1'
#
loop_
_entity.id
_entity.type
_entity.pdbx_description
1 polymer ?
#
loop_
_entity_poly.entity_id
_entity_poly.type
_entity_poly.pdbx_seq_one_letter_code
_entity_poly.pdbx_strand_id
1 'polypeptide(L)'
;MNIRHFGTVASVLTMIAASSSSAAQDRPASVEPAPAAATTAVPEQPTNPCEIHVWPAERFSALTTGWLSGFGIAGAVADSAGHAKGDQGRKAALASALDSEGQANALGSLDLSKSLNIKPSRIVLHNQPLDRKTVNKISTRRADSASPCYSELIVADVFYQKAALYGRSLKTLFIFRNFGTAKDKPAIYKGWGGNGLKLFPPKEGEDVQAANNELVSVFKADFEEFARNASRPKTAS
;
A
#
# COMPACT_ATOMS: atom_id res chain seq x y z
N MET A 1 -4.18 31.21 57.38
CA MET A 1 -4.89 31.42 58.67
C MET A 1 -6.24 32.04 58.34
N ASN A 2 -7.34 31.51 58.92
CA ASN A 2 -8.79 31.70 58.67
C ASN A 2 -9.35 30.95 57.43
N ILE A 3 -10.14 29.84 57.48
CA ILE A 3 -11.22 29.32 58.38
C ILE A 3 -12.50 30.21 58.26
N ARG A 4 -13.75 29.81 57.91
CA ARG A 4 -14.58 28.58 58.08
C ARG A 4 -15.88 28.63 57.20
N HIS A 5 -16.36 27.45 56.78
CA HIS A 5 -17.74 26.85 56.70
C HIS A 5 -18.95 27.68 56.13
N PHE A 6 -20.11 27.17 55.69
CA PHE A 6 -20.97 25.98 55.90
C PHE A 6 -21.95 25.86 54.70
N GLY A 7 -22.59 24.70 54.47
CA GLY A 7 -23.81 24.67 53.66
C GLY A 7 -24.29 23.32 53.13
N THR A 8 -24.64 22.37 54.01
CA THR A 8 -25.41 21.16 53.69
C THR A 8 -26.91 21.48 53.67
N VAL A 9 -27.66 20.99 52.68
CA VAL A 9 -29.10 20.77 52.82
C VAL A 9 -29.45 19.40 52.21
N ALA A 10 -29.88 18.50 53.09
CA ALA A 10 -30.54 17.24 52.74
C ALA A 10 -32.02 17.51 52.45
N SER A 11 -32.61 16.77 51.52
CA SER A 11 -34.05 16.56 51.53
C SER A 11 -34.36 15.12 51.12
N VAL A 12 -34.92 14.40 52.09
CA VAL A 12 -35.45 13.05 52.02
C VAL A 12 -36.93 13.17 51.65
N LEU A 13 -37.41 12.37 50.70
CA LEU A 13 -38.81 11.96 50.71
C LEU A 13 -38.95 10.50 50.25
N THR A 14 -39.84 9.84 50.95
CA THR A 14 -39.99 8.40 51.18
C THR A 14 -41.12 7.83 50.32
N MET A 15 -40.88 6.61 49.81
CA MET A 15 -41.78 5.49 49.44
C MET A 15 -43.13 5.73 48.76
N ILE A 16 -43.40 4.95 47.70
CA ILE A 16 -44.49 3.95 47.69
C ILE A 16 -44.01 2.70 46.94
N ALA A 17 -44.11 1.53 47.58
CA ALA A 17 -43.97 0.22 46.97
C ALA A 17 -45.32 -0.23 46.41
N ALA A 18 -45.35 -0.67 45.15
CA ALA A 18 -46.46 -1.42 44.58
C ALA A 18 -45.95 -2.77 44.08
N SER A 19 -46.24 -3.82 44.85
CA SER A 19 -46.07 -5.20 44.43
C SER A 19 -47.19 -5.56 43.45
N SER A 20 -46.83 -5.94 42.24
CA SER A 20 -47.75 -6.58 41.29
C SER A 20 -47.16 -7.93 40.90
N SER A 21 -47.71 -8.98 41.48
CA SER A 21 -47.53 -10.36 41.02
C SER A 21 -48.13 -10.48 39.63
N SER A 22 -47.31 -10.69 38.61
CA SER A 22 -47.79 -11.13 37.30
C SER A 22 -47.32 -12.55 37.06
N ALA A 23 -48.29 -13.44 36.84
CA ALA A 23 -48.10 -14.84 36.52
C ALA A 23 -47.24 -14.99 35.25
N ALA A 24 -46.24 -15.86 35.33
CA ALA A 24 -45.52 -16.36 34.18
C ALA A 24 -46.49 -17.19 33.31
N GLN A 25 -46.85 -16.65 32.15
CA GLN A 25 -47.42 -17.43 31.06
C GLN A 25 -46.29 -17.75 30.09
N ASP A 26 -45.86 -19.01 30.09
CA ASP A 26 -45.05 -19.60 29.03
C ASP A 26 -45.80 -19.48 27.69
N ARG A 27 -45.42 -18.51 26.88
CA ARG A 27 -45.73 -18.48 25.45
C ARG A 27 -44.43 -18.81 24.70
N PRO A 28 -44.39 -19.85 23.85
CA PRO A 28 -43.27 -20.03 22.95
C PRO A 28 -43.23 -18.83 22.01
N ALA A 29 -42.11 -18.10 22.04
CA ALA A 29 -41.81 -17.06 21.08
C ALA A 29 -41.66 -17.70 19.70
N SER A 30 -42.62 -17.46 18.80
CA SER A 30 -42.38 -17.59 17.37
C SER A 30 -41.30 -16.59 16.99
N VAL A 31 -40.13 -17.12 16.65
CA VAL A 31 -39.01 -16.35 16.10
C VAL A 31 -39.39 -15.95 14.68
N GLU A 32 -39.79 -14.69 14.50
CA GLU A 32 -39.89 -14.04 13.20
C GLU A 32 -38.45 -13.86 12.65
N PRO A 33 -38.13 -14.33 11.43
CA PRO A 33 -36.80 -14.18 10.87
C PRO A 33 -36.53 -12.71 10.60
N ALA A 34 -35.49 -12.17 11.23
CA ALA A 34 -34.98 -10.84 10.92
C ALA A 34 -34.62 -10.75 9.42
N PRO A 35 -34.92 -9.63 8.74
CA PRO A 35 -34.57 -9.46 7.34
C PRO A 35 -33.05 -9.56 7.18
N ALA A 36 -32.62 -10.53 6.39
CA ALA A 36 -31.23 -10.73 6.03
C ALA A 36 -30.67 -9.43 5.44
N ALA A 37 -29.64 -8.88 6.09
CA ALA A 37 -28.84 -7.81 5.52
C ALA A 37 -28.33 -8.29 4.16
N ALA A 38 -28.74 -7.59 3.10
CA ALA A 38 -28.24 -7.80 1.76
C ALA A 38 -26.73 -7.59 1.78
N THR A 39 -25.99 -8.70 1.84
CA THR A 39 -24.56 -8.72 1.58
C THR A 39 -24.41 -8.27 0.14
N THR A 40 -23.81 -7.10 -0.06
CA THR A 40 -23.41 -6.62 -1.38
C THR A 40 -22.43 -7.66 -1.92
N ALA A 41 -22.90 -8.49 -2.85
CA ALA A 41 -22.06 -9.47 -3.51
C ALA A 41 -20.95 -8.74 -4.26
N VAL A 42 -19.71 -8.91 -3.81
CA VAL A 42 -18.53 -8.57 -4.60
C VAL A 42 -18.61 -9.44 -5.86
N PRO A 43 -18.51 -8.89 -7.07
CA PRO A 43 -18.63 -9.67 -8.30
C PRO A 43 -17.63 -10.82 -8.28
N GLU A 44 -18.15 -12.04 -8.43
CA GLU A 44 -17.39 -13.27 -8.50
C GLU A 44 -16.45 -13.18 -9.71
N GLN A 45 -15.16 -12.95 -9.45
CA GLN A 45 -14.17 -12.91 -10.51
C GLN A 45 -14.16 -14.26 -11.23
N PRO A 46 -14.02 -14.29 -12.57
CA PRO A 46 -13.92 -15.54 -13.32
C PRO A 46 -12.88 -16.43 -12.64
N THR A 47 -13.19 -17.72 -12.52
CA THR A 47 -12.29 -18.76 -12.00
C THR A 47 -11.13 -18.94 -12.97
N ASN A 48 -10.27 -17.92 -13.05
CA ASN A 48 -9.02 -17.96 -13.78
C ASN A 48 -8.14 -18.94 -13.02
N PRO A 49 -7.65 -20.00 -13.69
CA PRO A 49 -6.85 -21.00 -13.03
C PRO A 49 -5.51 -20.43 -12.58
N CYS A 50 -5.04 -19.30 -13.14
CA CYS A 50 -3.77 -18.68 -12.76
C CYS A 50 -3.94 -17.60 -11.67
N GLU A 51 -2.92 -17.44 -10.84
CA GLU A 51 -2.84 -16.39 -9.83
C GLU A 51 -1.59 -15.52 -10.04
N ILE A 52 -1.78 -14.20 -9.89
CA ILE A 52 -0.68 -13.24 -9.71
C ILE A 52 -0.79 -12.64 -8.32
N HIS A 53 0.24 -12.86 -7.50
CA HIS A 53 0.32 -12.29 -6.17
C HIS A 53 1.09 -10.98 -6.18
N VAL A 54 0.56 -9.97 -5.50
CA VAL A 54 1.16 -8.63 -5.44
C VAL A 54 1.58 -8.31 -4.01
N TRP A 55 2.85 -7.99 -3.81
CA TRP A 55 3.38 -7.54 -2.51
C TRP A 55 3.83 -6.08 -2.58
N PRO A 56 3.38 -5.25 -1.63
CA PRO A 56 3.74 -3.84 -1.57
C PRO A 56 5.18 -3.66 -1.06
N ALA A 57 5.70 -2.45 -1.25
CA ALA A 57 6.99 -2.05 -0.72
C ALA A 57 6.87 -1.68 0.76
N GLU A 58 7.84 -2.15 1.55
CA GLU A 58 8.13 -1.61 2.88
C GLU A 58 8.99 -0.34 2.80
N ARG A 59 9.80 -0.25 1.74
CA ARG A 59 10.89 0.71 1.65
C ARG A 59 10.48 1.93 0.85
N PHE A 60 10.59 3.06 1.53
CA PHE A 60 10.54 4.39 0.93
C PHE A 60 11.88 5.07 1.11
N SER A 61 12.36 5.66 0.03
CA SER A 61 13.60 6.41 -0.01
C SER A 61 13.33 7.77 -0.64
N ALA A 62 14.03 8.80 -0.18
CA ALA A 62 13.97 10.13 -0.77
C ALA A 62 15.39 10.69 -0.81
N LEU A 63 15.77 11.26 -1.95
CA LEU A 63 17.07 11.90 -2.13
C LEU A 63 16.91 13.20 -2.89
N THR A 64 17.43 14.27 -2.31
CA THR A 64 17.63 15.54 -3.00
C THR A 64 19.12 15.75 -3.23
N THR A 65 19.50 15.94 -4.49
CA THR A 65 20.85 16.36 -4.86
C THR A 65 20.84 17.79 -5.38
N GLY A 66 21.64 18.64 -4.75
CA GLY A 66 21.94 19.99 -5.14
C GLY A 66 23.22 20.09 -5.96
N TRP A 67 23.63 21.33 -6.24
CA TRP A 67 24.83 21.65 -7.04
C TRP A 67 26.11 21.14 -6.38
N LEU A 68 26.17 21.10 -5.05
CA LEU A 68 27.35 20.68 -4.29
C LEU A 68 27.68 19.19 -4.47
N SER A 69 26.68 18.36 -4.82
CA SER A 69 26.90 16.95 -5.18
C SER A 69 27.86 16.77 -6.37
N GLY A 70 28.05 17.79 -7.21
CA GLY A 70 29.02 17.77 -8.32
C GLY A 70 30.48 18.01 -7.92
N PHE A 71 30.76 18.45 -6.69
CA PHE A 71 32.11 18.83 -6.23
C PHE A 71 32.84 17.70 -5.49
N GLY A 72 32.64 16.46 -5.92
CA GLY A 72 33.25 15.28 -5.32
C GLY A 72 32.63 14.87 -3.97
N ILE A 73 33.29 13.93 -3.28
CA ILE A 73 32.74 13.24 -2.10
C ILE A 73 32.41 14.22 -0.97
N ALA A 74 33.29 15.19 -0.69
CA ALA A 74 33.05 16.18 0.36
C ALA A 74 31.82 17.06 0.06
N GLY A 75 31.68 17.48 -1.21
CA GLY A 75 30.50 18.22 -1.68
C GLY A 75 29.22 17.41 -1.54
N ALA A 76 29.24 16.13 -1.93
CA ALA A 76 28.09 15.22 -1.81
C ALA A 76 27.68 14.97 -0.35
N VAL A 77 28.63 14.86 0.58
CA VAL A 77 28.33 14.70 2.02
C VAL A 77 27.68 15.96 2.58
N ALA A 78 28.23 17.15 2.26
CA ALA A 78 27.65 18.41 2.71
C ALA A 78 26.24 18.64 2.13
N ASP A 79 26.04 18.32 0.85
CA ASP A 79 24.76 18.41 0.16
C ASP A 79 23.71 17.48 0.79
N SER A 80 24.08 16.21 1.03
CA SER A 80 23.22 15.24 1.70
C SER A 80 22.83 15.69 3.12
N ALA A 81 23.78 16.20 3.89
CA ALA A 81 23.50 16.73 5.23
C ALA A 81 22.53 17.92 5.19
N GLY A 82 22.68 18.82 4.22
CA GLY A 82 21.79 19.97 4.02
C GLY A 82 20.35 19.59 3.64
N HIS A 83 20.15 18.40 3.07
CA HIS A 83 18.83 17.93 2.63
C HIS A 83 18.20 16.86 3.52
N ALA A 84 18.93 16.31 4.49
CA ALA A 84 18.51 15.17 5.31
C ALA A 84 17.10 15.34 5.93
N LYS A 85 16.80 16.49 6.54
CA LYS A 85 15.48 16.76 7.16
C LYS A 85 14.36 16.79 6.12
N GLY A 86 14.61 17.43 4.97
CA GLY A 86 13.64 17.50 3.88
C GLY A 86 13.38 16.12 3.27
N ASP A 87 14.42 15.33 3.08
CA ASP A 87 14.31 13.97 2.55
C ASP A 87 13.61 13.03 3.53
N GLN A 88 13.84 13.16 4.83
CA GLN A 88 13.07 12.44 5.85
C GLN A 88 11.56 12.77 5.77
N GLY A 89 11.21 14.06 5.64
CA GLY A 89 9.81 14.48 5.47
C GLY A 89 9.17 13.94 4.20
N ARG A 90 9.89 13.99 3.08
CA ARG A 90 9.42 13.44 1.79
C ARG A 90 9.23 11.93 1.87
N LYS A 91 10.17 11.21 2.50
CA LYS A 91 10.04 9.78 2.75
C LYS A 91 8.78 9.45 3.55
N ALA A 92 8.51 10.21 4.63
CA ALA A 92 7.29 10.01 5.42
C ALA A 92 6.03 10.29 4.61
N ALA A 93 6.02 11.35 3.78
CA ALA A 93 4.90 11.67 2.91
C ALA A 93 4.66 10.59 1.84
N LEU A 94 5.71 10.04 1.23
CA LEU A 94 5.60 8.89 0.32
C LEU A 94 4.97 7.69 1.04
N ALA A 95 5.48 7.35 2.23
CA ALA A 95 4.99 6.20 3.00
C ALA A 95 3.51 6.35 3.39
N SER A 96 3.05 7.59 3.60
CA SER A 96 1.64 7.88 3.88
C SER A 96 0.76 7.84 2.63
N ALA A 97 1.23 8.34 1.49
CA ALA A 97 0.44 8.43 0.26
C ALA A 97 0.41 7.11 -0.54
N LEU A 98 1.47 6.32 -0.42
CA LEU A 98 1.65 5.02 -1.06
C LEU A 98 1.82 3.94 0.01
N ASP A 99 0.96 3.93 1.02
CA ASP A 99 0.96 2.86 2.01
C ASP A 99 0.67 1.48 1.36
N SER A 100 0.72 0.42 2.16
CA SER A 100 0.60 -0.95 1.62
C SER A 100 -0.74 -1.18 0.91
N GLU A 101 -1.82 -0.66 1.48
CA GLU A 101 -3.16 -0.74 0.88
C GLU A 101 -3.25 0.12 -0.39
N GLY A 102 -2.76 1.36 -0.37
CA GLY A 102 -2.72 2.26 -1.51
C GLY A 102 -1.95 1.69 -2.69
N GLN A 103 -0.80 1.06 -2.46
CA GLN A 103 -0.05 0.36 -3.50
C GLN A 103 -0.81 -0.84 -4.06
N ALA A 104 -1.39 -1.66 -3.18
CA ALA A 104 -2.16 -2.84 -3.57
C ALA A 104 -3.38 -2.46 -4.42
N ASN A 105 -4.14 -1.44 -4.00
CA ASN A 105 -5.28 -0.89 -4.72
C ASN A 105 -4.85 -0.26 -6.06
N ALA A 106 -3.73 0.47 -6.08
CA ALA A 106 -3.21 1.08 -7.28
C ALA A 106 -2.87 0.03 -8.35
N LEU A 107 -2.15 -1.03 -7.98
CA LEU A 107 -1.80 -2.12 -8.90
C LEU A 107 -3.00 -3.01 -9.22
N GLY A 108 -3.88 -3.27 -8.24
CA GLY A 108 -5.10 -4.06 -8.42
C GLY A 108 -6.11 -3.43 -9.39
N SER A 109 -6.03 -2.10 -9.60
CA SER A 109 -6.83 -1.39 -10.59
C SER A 109 -6.34 -1.52 -12.04
N LEU A 110 -5.18 -2.15 -12.26
CA LEU A 110 -4.57 -2.32 -13.59
C LEU A 110 -4.80 -3.74 -14.13
N ASP A 111 -4.79 -3.89 -15.45
CA ASP A 111 -4.70 -5.20 -16.08
C ASP A 111 -3.25 -5.70 -16.07
N LEU A 112 -2.86 -6.30 -14.94
CA LEU A 112 -1.51 -6.82 -14.72
C LEU A 112 -1.18 -7.97 -15.67
N SER A 113 -2.16 -8.82 -15.98
CA SER A 113 -1.94 -9.99 -16.84
C SER A 113 -1.58 -9.57 -18.26
N LYS A 114 -2.33 -8.62 -18.81
CA LYS A 114 -2.06 -8.05 -20.13
C LYS A 114 -0.74 -7.28 -20.15
N SER A 115 -0.51 -6.42 -19.15
CA SER A 115 0.69 -5.58 -19.08
C SER A 115 1.99 -6.41 -19.03
N LEU A 116 1.97 -7.52 -18.28
CA LEU A 116 3.12 -8.41 -18.12
C LEU A 116 3.18 -9.54 -19.17
N ASN A 117 2.25 -9.55 -20.12
CA ASN A 117 2.13 -10.58 -21.16
C ASN A 117 2.11 -12.02 -20.59
N ILE A 118 1.28 -12.24 -19.55
CA ILE A 118 1.06 -13.55 -18.94
C ILE A 118 -0.37 -14.02 -19.18
N LYS A 119 -0.63 -15.30 -18.84
CA LYS A 119 -1.99 -15.85 -18.89
C LYS A 119 -2.93 -15.03 -17.99
N PRO A 120 -4.22 -14.85 -18.38
CA PRO A 120 -5.22 -14.23 -17.53
C PRO A 120 -5.20 -14.84 -16.13
N SER A 121 -4.98 -13.99 -15.13
CA SER A 121 -4.75 -14.41 -13.75
C SER A 121 -5.65 -13.64 -12.78
N ARG A 122 -6.13 -14.31 -11.73
CA ARG A 122 -6.73 -13.64 -10.58
C ARG A 122 -5.63 -12.88 -9.82
N ILE A 123 -5.90 -11.62 -9.49
CA ILE A 123 -4.97 -10.82 -8.67
C ILE A 123 -5.21 -11.18 -7.21
N VAL A 124 -4.14 -11.54 -6.49
CA VAL A 124 -4.15 -11.76 -5.04
C VAL A 124 -3.27 -10.70 -4.40
N LEU A 125 -3.92 -9.75 -3.73
CA LEU A 125 -3.24 -8.65 -3.05
C LEU A 125 -2.81 -9.07 -1.64
N HIS A 126 -1.57 -8.74 -1.27
CA HIS A 126 -1.06 -8.91 0.08
C HIS A 126 -0.84 -7.55 0.73
N ASN A 127 -1.22 -7.40 2.00
CA ASN A 127 -1.03 -6.13 2.73
C ASN A 127 0.31 -6.07 3.48
N GLN A 128 0.97 -7.23 3.67
CA GLN A 128 2.25 -7.30 4.36
C GLN A 128 3.39 -7.21 3.34
N PRO A 129 4.26 -6.19 3.44
CA PRO A 129 5.39 -6.08 2.55
C PRO A 129 6.44 -7.17 2.85
N LEU A 130 7.28 -7.46 1.86
CA LEU A 130 8.31 -8.48 1.98
C LEU A 130 9.64 -7.88 2.46
N ASP A 131 10.34 -8.57 3.37
CA ASP A 131 11.73 -8.24 3.67
C ASP A 131 12.59 -8.42 2.41
N ARG A 132 13.19 -7.31 1.95
CA ARG A 132 14.06 -7.25 0.77
C ARG A 132 15.18 -8.29 0.80
N LYS A 133 15.72 -8.60 1.99
CA LYS A 133 16.83 -9.56 2.16
C LYS A 133 16.42 -10.99 1.77
N THR A 134 15.11 -11.29 1.81
CA THR A 134 14.55 -12.59 1.43
C THR A 134 14.15 -12.66 -0.05
N VAL A 135 13.94 -11.50 -0.70
CA VAL A 135 13.34 -11.44 -2.04
C VAL A 135 14.12 -12.25 -3.08
N ASN A 136 15.46 -12.17 -3.05
CA ASN A 136 16.33 -12.88 -3.99
C ASN A 136 16.77 -14.26 -3.51
N LYS A 137 16.47 -14.65 -2.26
CA LYS A 137 16.96 -15.91 -1.66
C LYS A 137 15.96 -17.05 -1.80
N ILE A 138 14.66 -16.74 -1.82
CA ILE A 138 13.61 -17.74 -1.95
C ILE A 138 13.40 -18.00 -3.43
N SER A 139 13.61 -19.25 -3.85
CA SER A 139 13.39 -19.71 -5.22
C SER A 139 12.03 -20.39 -5.42
N THR A 140 11.31 -20.72 -4.34
CA THR A 140 9.96 -21.29 -4.36
C THR A 140 8.88 -20.20 -4.40
N ARG A 141 7.62 -20.61 -4.67
CA ARG A 141 6.45 -19.76 -4.51
C ARG A 141 6.37 -19.24 -3.07
N ARG A 142 6.05 -17.96 -2.88
CA ARG A 142 5.93 -17.34 -1.55
C ARG A 142 4.61 -17.60 -0.87
N ALA A 143 3.53 -17.66 -1.65
CA ALA A 143 2.21 -18.02 -1.16
C ALA A 143 2.01 -19.53 -1.33
N ASP A 144 1.36 -20.14 -0.35
CA ASP A 144 0.86 -21.51 -0.47
C ASP A 144 -0.38 -21.50 -1.38
N SER A 145 -0.12 -21.66 -2.68
CA SER A 145 -1.15 -21.62 -3.73
C SER A 145 -1.22 -22.95 -4.47
N ALA A 146 -2.42 -23.51 -4.51
CA ALA A 146 -2.78 -24.68 -5.30
C ALA A 146 -2.98 -24.36 -6.79
N SER A 147 -2.90 -23.09 -7.20
CA SER A 147 -3.12 -22.69 -8.58
C SER A 147 -2.18 -23.42 -9.55
N PRO A 148 -2.70 -23.92 -10.70
CA PRO A 148 -1.88 -24.53 -11.74
C PRO A 148 -0.89 -23.56 -12.39
N CYS A 149 -1.05 -22.25 -12.26
CA CYS A 149 -0.11 -21.26 -12.81
C CYS A 149 0.07 -20.06 -11.88
N TYR A 150 1.31 -19.68 -11.62
CA TYR A 150 1.62 -18.76 -10.53
C TYR A 150 2.65 -17.71 -10.94
N SER A 151 2.40 -16.46 -10.53
CA SER A 151 3.33 -15.35 -10.71
C SER A 151 3.34 -14.43 -9.49
N GLU A 152 4.42 -13.69 -9.32
CA GLU A 152 4.61 -12.73 -8.24
C GLU A 152 5.06 -11.38 -8.80
N LEU A 153 4.39 -10.32 -8.38
CA LEU A 153 4.81 -8.94 -8.57
C LEU A 153 5.17 -8.35 -7.20
N ILE A 154 6.43 -7.98 -7.02
CA ILE A 154 6.94 -7.45 -5.77
C ILE A 154 7.39 -6.01 -6.02
N VAL A 155 6.82 -5.08 -5.26
CA VAL A 155 7.34 -3.70 -5.18
C VAL A 155 8.46 -3.70 -4.15
N ALA A 156 9.69 -3.48 -4.60
CA ALA A 156 10.88 -3.66 -3.77
C ALA A 156 11.43 -2.36 -3.18
N ASP A 157 11.15 -1.22 -3.81
CA ASP A 157 11.53 0.12 -3.33
C ASP A 157 10.68 1.18 -4.05
N VAL A 158 10.29 2.22 -3.33
CA VAL A 158 9.66 3.44 -3.87
C VAL A 158 10.57 4.61 -3.54
N PHE A 159 11.11 5.25 -4.57
CA PHE A 159 12.19 6.21 -4.45
C PHE A 159 11.82 7.56 -5.07
N TYR A 160 11.73 8.59 -4.23
CA TYR A 160 11.70 9.98 -4.70
C TYR A 160 13.11 10.48 -4.97
N GLN A 161 13.30 11.10 -6.12
CA GLN A 161 14.54 11.79 -6.45
C GLN A 161 14.26 13.21 -6.93
N LYS A 162 14.97 14.18 -6.35
CA LYS A 162 15.09 15.54 -6.89
C LYS A 162 16.54 15.78 -7.29
N ALA A 163 16.76 16.01 -8.58
CA ALA A 163 18.07 16.40 -9.11
C ALA A 163 18.01 17.85 -9.59
N ALA A 164 19.12 18.58 -9.43
CA ALA A 164 19.23 19.97 -9.84
C ALA A 164 18.86 20.21 -11.33
N LEU A 165 19.27 19.31 -12.23
CA LEU A 165 19.05 19.44 -13.67
C LEU A 165 17.78 18.75 -14.19
N TYR A 166 17.44 17.58 -13.62
CA TYR A 166 16.38 16.72 -14.16
C TYR A 166 15.05 16.84 -13.43
N GLY A 167 14.96 17.72 -12.42
CA GLY A 167 13.74 17.96 -11.68
C GLY A 167 13.40 16.83 -10.71
N ARG A 168 12.10 16.59 -10.53
CA ARG A 168 11.55 15.65 -9.55
C ARG A 168 11.00 14.42 -10.25
N SER A 169 11.25 13.25 -9.67
CA SER A 169 10.75 11.98 -10.19
C SER A 169 10.38 11.04 -9.06
N LEU A 170 9.43 10.16 -9.34
CA LEU A 170 9.23 8.93 -8.59
C LEU A 170 9.85 7.80 -9.40
N LYS A 171 10.53 6.90 -8.72
CA LYS A 171 11.07 5.68 -9.30
C LYS A 171 10.65 4.51 -8.46
N THR A 172 10.17 3.46 -9.10
CA THR A 172 9.70 2.27 -8.41
C THR A 172 10.45 1.05 -8.91
N LEU A 173 11.07 0.32 -7.99
CA LEU A 173 11.76 -0.94 -8.29
C LEU A 173 10.76 -2.08 -8.19
N PHE A 174 10.51 -2.76 -9.30
CA PHE A 174 9.68 -3.96 -9.32
C PHE A 174 10.53 -5.21 -9.56
N ILE A 175 10.07 -6.32 -9.00
CA ILE A 175 10.58 -7.65 -9.26
C ILE A 175 9.39 -8.51 -9.66
N PHE A 176 9.43 -9.01 -10.88
CA PHE A 176 8.46 -9.94 -11.41
C PHE A 176 9.07 -11.35 -11.44
N ARG A 177 8.37 -12.32 -10.85
CA ARG A 177 8.76 -13.73 -10.83
C ARG A 177 7.64 -14.55 -11.46
N ASN A 178 7.90 -15.15 -12.61
CA ASN A 178 6.93 -16.01 -13.28
C ASN A 178 7.34 -17.47 -13.12
N PHE A 179 6.50 -18.25 -12.44
CA PHE A 179 6.72 -19.69 -12.24
C PHE A 179 6.05 -20.52 -13.34
N GLY A 180 5.09 -19.96 -14.07
CA GLY A 180 4.17 -20.75 -14.88
C GLY A 180 3.59 -21.87 -14.00
N THR A 181 3.72 -23.12 -14.45
CA THR A 181 3.25 -24.30 -13.72
C THR A 181 4.22 -24.81 -12.63
N ALA A 182 5.47 -24.33 -12.60
CA ALA A 182 6.49 -24.80 -11.68
C ALA A 182 6.22 -24.35 -10.23
N LYS A 183 6.80 -25.07 -9.26
CA LYS A 183 6.75 -24.72 -7.83
C LYS A 183 8.00 -23.98 -7.35
N ASP A 184 9.07 -24.01 -8.13
CA ASP A 184 10.36 -23.37 -7.86
C ASP A 184 10.98 -22.76 -9.14
N LYS A 185 12.13 -22.10 -8.97
CA LYS A 185 12.99 -21.57 -10.05
C LYS A 185 12.24 -20.71 -11.08
N PRO A 186 11.62 -19.60 -10.66
CA PRO A 186 10.88 -18.73 -11.58
C PRO A 186 11.81 -18.06 -12.59
N ALA A 187 11.25 -17.70 -13.75
CA ALA A 187 11.83 -16.66 -14.57
C ALA A 187 11.72 -15.31 -13.85
N ILE A 188 12.83 -14.61 -13.68
CA ILE A 188 12.87 -13.35 -12.92
C ILE A 188 13.18 -12.19 -13.86
N TYR A 189 12.39 -11.13 -13.76
CA TYR A 189 12.70 -9.82 -14.30
C TYR A 189 12.71 -8.79 -13.17
N LYS A 190 13.74 -7.96 -13.14
CA LYS A 190 13.91 -6.89 -12.13
C LYS A 190 14.26 -5.62 -12.86
N GLY A 191 13.56 -4.54 -12.56
CA GLY A 191 13.74 -3.27 -13.25
C GLY A 191 13.07 -2.12 -12.54
N TRP A 192 13.53 -0.92 -12.88
CA TRP A 192 12.91 0.33 -12.44
C TRP A 192 11.90 0.80 -13.50
N GLY A 193 10.76 1.30 -13.05
CA GLY A 193 10.03 2.35 -13.75
C GLY A 193 10.38 3.71 -13.13
N GLY A 194 10.30 4.79 -13.90
CA GLY A 194 10.60 6.11 -13.39
C GLY A 194 9.98 7.24 -14.18
N ASN A 195 9.07 7.96 -13.53
CA ASN A 195 8.30 9.05 -14.15
C ASN A 195 8.40 10.36 -13.36
N GLY A 196 8.26 11.48 -14.06
CA GLY A 196 8.42 12.82 -13.49
C GLY A 196 7.24 13.24 -12.59
N LEU A 197 7.53 14.09 -11.60
CA LEU A 197 6.57 14.68 -10.67
C LEU A 197 6.46 16.21 -10.87
N LYS A 198 5.24 16.74 -10.83
CA LYS A 198 4.92 18.16 -11.00
C LYS A 198 4.38 18.79 -9.72
N LEU A 199 3.62 18.05 -8.92
CA LEU A 199 2.99 18.55 -7.70
C LEU A 199 3.81 18.14 -6.48
N PHE A 200 4.16 16.87 -6.34
CA PHE A 200 4.88 16.40 -5.15
C PHE A 200 6.34 16.87 -5.11
N PRO A 201 6.89 17.29 -3.96
CA PRO A 201 6.18 17.53 -2.70
C PRO A 201 5.36 18.83 -2.77
N PRO A 202 4.14 18.87 -2.19
CA PRO A 202 3.33 20.08 -2.15
C PRO A 202 4.04 21.17 -1.35
N LYS A 203 3.94 22.42 -1.79
CA LYS A 203 4.38 23.59 -1.01
C LYS A 203 3.29 24.02 -0.03
N GLU A 204 3.66 24.91 0.90
CA GLU A 204 2.69 25.53 1.79
C GLU A 204 1.60 26.25 0.98
N GLY A 205 0.33 26.01 1.34
CA GLY A 205 -0.83 26.54 0.62
C GLY A 205 -1.19 25.81 -0.68
N GLU A 206 -0.42 24.81 -1.11
CA GLU A 206 -0.78 23.97 -2.28
C GLU A 206 -1.68 22.79 -1.87
N ASP A 207 -2.39 22.24 -2.86
CA ASP A 207 -3.29 21.10 -2.68
C ASP A 207 -2.51 19.79 -2.42
N VAL A 208 -2.48 19.39 -1.15
CA VAL A 208 -1.84 18.15 -0.69
C VAL A 208 -2.51 16.91 -1.29
N GLN A 209 -3.82 16.93 -1.46
CA GLN A 209 -4.56 15.79 -2.01
C GLN A 209 -4.21 15.60 -3.49
N ALA A 210 -4.12 16.68 -4.26
CA ALA A 210 -3.68 16.62 -5.66
C ALA A 210 -2.25 16.06 -5.78
N ALA A 211 -1.33 16.47 -4.89
CA ALA A 211 0.04 15.93 -4.88
C ALA A 211 0.08 14.43 -4.52
N ASN A 212 -0.76 13.98 -3.59
CA ASN A 212 -0.87 12.56 -3.24
C ASN A 212 -1.48 11.73 -4.38
N ASN A 213 -2.51 12.27 -5.05
CA ASN A 213 -3.10 11.64 -6.23
C ASN A 213 -2.10 11.52 -7.39
N GLU A 214 -1.23 12.53 -7.56
CA GLU A 214 -0.11 12.45 -8.50
C GLU A 214 0.83 11.28 -8.17
N LEU A 215 1.21 11.08 -6.90
CA LEU A 215 2.06 9.96 -6.51
C LEU A 215 1.45 8.61 -6.88
N VAL A 216 0.15 8.41 -6.63
CA VAL A 216 -0.56 7.18 -7.02
C VAL A 216 -0.58 7.01 -8.54
N SER A 217 -0.84 8.09 -9.28
CA SER A 217 -0.85 8.05 -10.76
C SER A 217 0.53 7.73 -11.33
N VAL A 218 1.58 8.35 -10.81
CA VAL A 218 2.96 8.16 -11.28
C VAL A 218 3.48 6.78 -10.88
N PHE A 219 3.09 6.26 -9.71
CA PHE A 219 3.39 4.88 -9.32
C PHE A 219 2.78 3.85 -10.29
N LYS A 220 1.55 4.06 -10.78
CA LYS A 220 0.96 3.23 -11.84
C LYS A 220 1.74 3.35 -13.15
N ALA A 221 2.13 4.57 -13.54
CA ALA A 221 2.94 4.80 -14.74
C ALA A 221 4.33 4.12 -14.66
N ASP A 222 4.95 4.10 -13.48
CA ASP A 222 6.19 3.37 -13.23
C ASP A 222 5.99 1.87 -13.47
N PHE A 223 4.88 1.28 -12.99
CA PHE A 223 4.57 -0.12 -13.27
C PHE A 223 4.39 -0.37 -14.77
N GLU A 224 3.66 0.49 -15.47
CA GLU A 224 3.45 0.32 -16.91
C GLU A 224 4.77 0.37 -17.70
N GLU A 225 5.68 1.27 -17.32
CA GLU A 225 7.02 1.32 -17.90
C GLU A 225 7.81 0.04 -17.61
N PHE A 226 7.82 -0.40 -16.36
CA PHE A 226 8.43 -1.66 -15.96
C PHE A 226 7.88 -2.83 -16.78
N ALA A 227 6.55 -2.93 -16.91
CA ALA A 227 5.88 -4.02 -17.59
C ALA A 227 6.19 -4.04 -19.10
N ARG A 228 6.18 -2.86 -19.76
CA ARG A 228 6.64 -2.72 -21.15
C ARG A 228 8.08 -3.20 -21.32
N ASN A 229 8.96 -2.91 -20.38
CA ASN A 229 10.35 -3.34 -20.45
C ASN A 229 10.49 -4.86 -20.17
N ALA A 230 9.70 -5.40 -19.24
CA ALA A 230 9.66 -6.82 -18.90
C ALA A 230 9.16 -7.69 -20.06
N SER A 231 8.22 -7.16 -20.86
CA SER A 231 7.60 -7.87 -21.99
C SER A 231 8.37 -7.76 -23.30
N ARG A 232 9.44 -6.95 -23.35
CA ARG A 232 10.26 -6.83 -24.57
C ARG A 232 10.95 -8.16 -24.88
N PRO A 233 10.97 -8.59 -26.15
CA PRO A 233 11.79 -9.71 -26.57
C PRO A 233 13.24 -9.42 -26.18
N LYS A 234 13.89 -10.33 -25.45
CA LYS A 234 15.33 -10.23 -25.22
C LYS A 234 16.01 -10.53 -26.56
N THR A 235 16.60 -9.53 -27.20
CA THR A 235 17.48 -9.74 -28.34
C THR A 235 18.61 -10.65 -27.88
N ALA A 236 18.76 -11.81 -28.52
CA ALA A 236 19.90 -12.70 -28.27
C ALA A 236 21.18 -11.89 -28.55
N SER A 237 22.01 -11.71 -27.54
CA SER A 237 23.39 -11.25 -27.66
C SER A 237 24.31 -12.46 -27.58
#